data_AF-A0A939IRW0-F1
#
_entry.id   AF-A0A939IRW0-F1
#
_cell.length_a   1.000
_cell.length_b   1.000
_cell.length_c   1.000
_cell.angle_alpha   90.00
_cell.angle_beta   90.00
_cell.angle_gamma   90.00
#
_symmetry.space_group_name_H-M   'P 1'
#
loop_
_entity.id
_entity.type
_entity.pdbx_description
1 polymer ?
#
loop_
_entity_poly.entity_id
_entity_poly.type
_entity_poly.pdbx_seq_one_letter_code
_entity_poly.pdbx_strand_id
1 'polypeptide(L)'
;MFDELDLDDALVSACKELGYKKPTGIQQQVIPPAMDARDILASAPTGTGKTAAFLLPASQFLLDNPRRDPGACRVLVLTPTRELAIQVYEQAIALTRFTKLNCGVITGGINYGTDKDTLEQNLDILVATPGRLFEHIENESFDCREIEILILDEADRMLDMGFSSIVNQIAAEARWRKQTLLFSATLEGAGIARFARDILKDPVEVSASATRSEQGKILQWMHLADDAAHKFALLCHILRHQADTAIVFVKTRERLMQLKAQLDSEALACCYLQGDMPQDKRNLAIARFKSGEVKILIATDVAARGIDVPDVSHVINYDMPRTADVYLHRIGRTGRAGKKGTAISLVEAHDIAMVPKVERYTKEPLKRRVIDELKPKHKAPSLPAKKKKSKDKKSSAKKKTVKKK
;
A
#
# COMPACT_ATOMS: atom_id res chain seq x y z
N MET A 1 11.78 1.00 -23.80
CA MET A 1 10.31 0.75 -23.85
C MET A 1 10.05 -0.60 -23.19
N PHE A 2 8.82 -1.14 -23.14
CA PHE A 2 8.63 -2.53 -22.69
C PHE A 2 9.28 -3.52 -23.66
N ASP A 3 9.29 -3.18 -24.95
CA ASP A 3 9.97 -3.89 -26.04
C ASP A 3 11.50 -4.02 -25.86
N GLU A 4 12.10 -3.36 -24.85
CA GLU A 4 13.53 -3.44 -24.51
C GLU A 4 13.81 -4.31 -23.28
N LEU A 5 12.79 -4.98 -22.71
CA LEU A 5 12.90 -5.80 -21.50
C LEU A 5 12.92 -7.31 -21.80
N ASP A 6 13.17 -7.70 -23.06
CA ASP A 6 13.23 -9.09 -23.53
C ASP A 6 12.02 -9.94 -23.09
N LEU A 7 10.83 -9.33 -23.09
CA LEU A 7 9.56 -9.98 -22.79
C LEU A 7 8.96 -10.58 -24.07
N ASP A 8 8.19 -11.65 -23.91
CA ASP A 8 7.40 -12.27 -24.98
C ASP A 8 6.41 -11.28 -25.59
N ASP A 9 6.24 -11.35 -26.91
CA ASP A 9 5.37 -10.46 -27.68
C ASP A 9 3.92 -10.44 -27.16
N ALA A 10 3.43 -11.54 -26.58
CA ALA A 10 2.11 -11.61 -25.97
C ALA A 10 2.00 -10.70 -24.73
N LEU A 11 3.02 -10.70 -23.87
CA LEU A 11 3.08 -9.84 -22.68
C LEU A 11 3.27 -8.37 -23.05
N VAL A 12 4.08 -8.10 -24.07
CA VAL A 12 4.25 -6.75 -24.63
C VAL A 12 2.95 -6.22 -25.22
N SER A 13 2.20 -7.08 -25.93
CA SER A 13 0.88 -6.73 -26.50
C SER A 13 -0.13 -6.42 -25.40
N ALA A 14 -0.16 -7.20 -24.31
CA ALA A 14 -0.99 -6.94 -23.15
C ALA A 14 -0.65 -5.60 -22.49
N CYS A 15 0.64 -5.28 -22.31
CA CYS A 15 1.09 -3.98 -21.82
C CYS A 15 0.57 -2.83 -22.70
N LYS A 16 0.62 -2.98 -24.03
CA LYS A 16 0.13 -1.97 -24.98
C LYS A 16 -1.38 -1.76 -24.86
N GLU A 17 -2.18 -2.84 -24.74
CA GLU A 17 -3.64 -2.76 -24.55
C GLU A 17 -4.01 -2.08 -23.22
N LEU A 18 -3.26 -2.37 -22.16
CA LEU A 18 -3.39 -1.71 -20.86
C LEU A 18 -2.94 -0.24 -20.84
N GLY A 19 -2.42 0.27 -21.98
CA GLY A 19 -1.97 1.65 -22.12
C GLY A 19 -0.61 1.92 -21.48
N TYR A 20 0.21 0.89 -21.21
CA TYR A 20 1.53 1.03 -20.63
C TYR A 20 2.51 1.55 -21.68
N LYS A 21 2.75 2.87 -21.68
CA LYS A 21 3.61 3.52 -22.68
C LYS A 21 5.10 3.25 -22.46
N LYS A 22 5.55 3.31 -21.20
CA LYS A 22 6.95 3.12 -20.81
C LYS A 22 7.00 2.46 -19.43
N PRO A 23 8.00 1.60 -19.16
CA PRO A 23 8.15 1.01 -17.85
C PRO A 23 8.45 2.09 -16.81
N THR A 24 7.82 2.00 -15.64
CA THR A 24 8.06 2.90 -14.51
C THR A 24 9.45 2.67 -13.93
N GLY A 25 9.94 3.60 -13.11
CA GLY A 25 11.28 3.49 -12.51
C GLY A 25 11.47 2.22 -11.68
N ILE A 26 10.42 1.71 -11.02
CA ILE A 26 10.48 0.44 -10.29
C ILE A 26 10.50 -0.75 -11.25
N GLN A 27 9.72 -0.71 -12.34
CA GLN A 27 9.69 -1.78 -13.36
C GLN A 27 11.05 -1.92 -14.05
N GLN A 28 11.70 -0.80 -14.41
CA GLN A 28 13.03 -0.82 -15.03
C GLN A 28 14.11 -1.43 -14.13
N GLN A 29 14.00 -1.27 -12.82
CA GLN A 29 14.99 -1.77 -11.86
C GLN A 29 14.70 -3.19 -11.39
N VAL A 30 13.43 -3.62 -11.39
CA VAL A 30 13.01 -4.92 -10.89
C VAL A 30 12.97 -5.97 -12.00
N ILE A 31 12.45 -5.64 -13.17
CA ILE A 31 12.18 -6.64 -14.21
C ILE A 31 13.46 -7.36 -14.65
N PRO A 32 14.57 -6.67 -15.01
CA PRO A 32 15.79 -7.37 -15.44
C PRO A 32 16.38 -8.33 -14.40
N PRO A 33 16.64 -7.96 -13.12
CA PRO A 33 17.16 -8.93 -12.15
C PRO A 33 16.15 -10.02 -11.80
N ALA A 34 14.84 -9.74 -11.89
CA ALA A 34 13.82 -10.75 -11.69
C ALA A 34 13.80 -11.78 -12.84
N MET A 35 14.03 -11.34 -14.08
CA MET A 35 14.22 -12.20 -15.25
C MET A 35 15.45 -13.10 -15.11
N ASP A 36 16.51 -12.61 -14.45
CA ASP A 36 17.71 -13.39 -14.09
C ASP A 36 17.50 -14.34 -12.89
N ALA A 37 16.25 -14.58 -12.48
CA ALA A 37 15.87 -15.42 -11.35
C ALA A 37 16.52 -15.02 -10.00
N ARG A 38 16.92 -13.75 -9.83
CA ARG A 38 17.41 -13.23 -8.55
C ARG A 38 16.26 -12.95 -7.60
N ASP A 39 16.45 -13.20 -6.31
CA ASP A 39 15.52 -12.71 -5.29
C ASP A 39 15.49 -11.18 -5.30
N ILE A 40 14.31 -10.61 -5.03
CA ILE A 40 14.09 -9.16 -5.07
C ILE A 40 13.59 -8.68 -3.72
N LEU A 41 14.24 -7.64 -3.19
CA LEU A 41 13.71 -6.84 -2.08
C LEU A 41 13.39 -5.44 -2.61
N ALA A 42 12.14 -5.17 -2.92
CA ALA A 42 11.71 -3.93 -3.54
C ALA A 42 10.92 -3.04 -2.58
N SER A 43 11.34 -1.78 -2.47
CA SER A 43 10.63 -0.73 -1.75
C SER A 43 10.11 0.33 -2.70
N ALA A 44 8.79 0.45 -2.79
CA ALA A 44 8.15 1.53 -3.53
C ALA A 44 6.73 1.80 -3.01
N PRO A 45 6.28 3.08 -3.02
CA PRO A 45 4.90 3.44 -2.69
C PRO A 45 3.88 2.74 -3.59
N THR A 46 2.63 2.66 -3.14
CA THR A 46 1.50 2.19 -3.95
C THR A 46 1.32 3.06 -5.20
N GLY A 47 0.92 2.44 -6.31
CA GLY A 47 0.67 3.16 -7.57
C GLY A 47 1.91 3.43 -8.44
N THR A 48 3.09 2.93 -8.05
CA THR A 48 4.34 3.01 -8.83
C THR A 48 4.47 1.93 -9.91
N GLY A 49 3.51 0.99 -10.00
CA GLY A 49 3.53 -0.11 -10.96
C GLY A 49 4.22 -1.40 -10.47
N LYS A 50 4.32 -1.59 -9.14
CA LYS A 50 4.90 -2.80 -8.52
C LYS A 50 4.29 -4.11 -9.02
N THR A 51 2.97 -4.15 -9.19
CA THR A 51 2.26 -5.37 -9.58
C THR A 51 2.71 -5.89 -10.94
N ALA A 52 2.76 -5.03 -11.97
CA ALA A 52 3.36 -5.41 -13.24
C ALA A 52 4.87 -5.70 -13.14
N ALA A 53 5.59 -5.06 -12.21
CA ALA A 53 7.03 -5.30 -12.02
C ALA A 53 7.35 -6.72 -11.55
N PHE A 54 6.44 -7.40 -10.83
CA PHE A 54 6.61 -8.80 -10.45
C PHE A 54 5.83 -9.79 -11.33
N LEU A 55 4.67 -9.39 -11.87
CA LEU A 55 3.88 -10.28 -12.72
C LEU A 55 4.54 -10.53 -14.07
N LEU A 56 5.12 -9.49 -14.70
CA LEU A 56 5.77 -9.64 -16.00
C LEU A 56 6.92 -10.67 -15.99
N PRO A 57 7.93 -10.57 -15.11
CA PRO A 57 9.02 -11.56 -15.08
C PRO A 57 8.52 -12.94 -14.64
N ALA A 58 7.53 -13.04 -13.74
CA ALA A 58 6.97 -14.33 -13.34
C ALA A 58 6.19 -15.01 -14.48
N SER A 59 5.38 -14.26 -15.24
CA SER A 59 4.71 -14.74 -16.44
C SER A 59 5.71 -15.14 -17.51
N GLN A 60 6.74 -14.35 -17.73
CA GLN A 60 7.79 -14.67 -18.69
C GLN A 60 8.51 -15.97 -18.34
N PHE A 61 8.89 -16.17 -17.09
CA PHE A 61 9.46 -17.43 -16.61
C PHE A 61 8.58 -18.65 -16.94
N LEU A 62 7.25 -18.53 -16.78
CA LEU A 62 6.31 -19.59 -17.11
C LEU A 62 6.22 -19.86 -18.63
N LEU A 63 6.31 -18.81 -19.45
CA LEU A 63 6.32 -18.92 -20.92
C LEU A 63 7.61 -19.57 -21.43
N ASP A 64 8.76 -19.23 -20.84
CA ASP A 64 10.07 -19.81 -21.19
C ASP A 64 10.20 -21.27 -20.72
N ASN A 65 9.44 -21.64 -19.69
CA ASN A 65 9.46 -22.96 -19.09
C ASN A 65 8.04 -23.56 -19.08
N PRO A 66 7.43 -23.83 -20.24
CA PRO A 66 6.06 -24.31 -20.30
C PRO A 66 5.94 -25.69 -19.66
N ARG A 67 4.87 -25.90 -18.87
CA ARG A 67 4.61 -27.20 -18.24
C ARG A 67 4.27 -28.25 -19.30
N ARG A 68 4.74 -29.49 -19.11
CA ARG A 68 4.43 -30.62 -19.99
C ARG A 68 3.18 -31.38 -19.55
N ASP A 69 3.02 -31.53 -18.24
CA ASP A 69 1.93 -32.27 -17.60
C ASP A 69 1.09 -31.33 -16.73
N PRO A 70 -0.24 -31.54 -16.61
CA PRO A 70 -1.08 -30.80 -15.66
C PRO A 70 -0.62 -30.98 -14.21
N GLY A 71 -0.98 -30.04 -13.34
CA GLY A 71 -0.57 -30.09 -11.93
C GLY A 71 -0.80 -28.77 -11.22
N ALA A 72 -0.11 -28.58 -10.11
CA ALA A 72 -0.35 -27.46 -9.21
C ALA A 72 0.19 -26.13 -9.76
N CYS A 73 -0.17 -25.06 -9.04
CA CYS A 73 0.32 -23.71 -9.29
C CYS A 73 1.86 -23.65 -9.18
N ARG A 74 2.49 -22.79 -10.00
CA ARG A 74 3.95 -22.57 -10.01
C ARG A 74 4.36 -21.20 -9.50
N VAL A 75 3.49 -20.20 -9.60
CA VAL A 75 3.72 -18.84 -9.08
C VAL A 75 2.68 -18.51 -8.02
N LEU A 76 3.13 -18.34 -6.77
CA LEU A 76 2.26 -17.94 -5.67
C LEU A 76 2.45 -16.48 -5.32
N VAL A 77 1.36 -15.70 -5.33
CA VAL A 77 1.35 -14.30 -4.90
C VAL A 77 0.55 -14.15 -3.61
N LEU A 78 1.22 -13.78 -2.51
CA LEU A 78 0.57 -13.48 -1.24
C LEU A 78 0.33 -11.98 -1.10
N THR A 79 -0.90 -11.63 -0.71
CA THR A 79 -1.31 -10.24 -0.46
C THR A 79 -2.03 -10.12 0.90
N PRO A 80 -1.89 -8.99 1.63
CA PRO A 80 -2.46 -8.83 2.96
C PRO A 80 -4.00 -8.78 3.02
N THR A 81 -4.67 -8.42 1.94
CA THR A 81 -6.10 -8.15 1.93
C THR A 81 -6.77 -8.79 0.73
N ARG A 82 -8.04 -9.15 0.89
CA ARG A 82 -8.84 -9.78 -0.17
C ARG A 82 -8.98 -8.87 -1.38
N GLU A 83 -9.20 -7.58 -1.14
CA GLU A 83 -9.38 -6.59 -2.18
C GLU A 83 -8.11 -6.43 -3.01
N LEU A 84 -6.94 -6.47 -2.36
CA LEU A 84 -5.66 -6.45 -3.07
C LEU A 84 -5.41 -7.75 -3.84
N ALA A 85 -5.76 -8.91 -3.28
CA ALA A 85 -5.67 -10.18 -3.98
C ALA A 85 -6.48 -10.16 -5.28
N ILE A 86 -7.73 -9.68 -5.23
CA ILE A 86 -8.59 -9.55 -6.41
C ILE A 86 -7.98 -8.58 -7.44
N GLN A 87 -7.45 -7.44 -7.01
CA GLN A 87 -6.79 -6.48 -7.91
C GLN A 87 -5.56 -7.08 -8.60
N VAL A 88 -4.73 -7.80 -7.85
CA VAL A 88 -3.53 -8.45 -8.39
C VAL A 88 -3.92 -9.57 -9.36
N TYR A 89 -4.97 -10.33 -9.05
CA TYR A 89 -5.54 -11.35 -9.93
C TYR A 89 -6.08 -10.77 -11.23
N GLU A 90 -6.88 -9.70 -11.17
CA GLU A 90 -7.39 -9.00 -12.37
C GLU A 90 -6.24 -8.48 -13.24
N GLN A 91 -5.18 -7.95 -12.62
CA GLN A 91 -3.98 -7.53 -13.35
C GLN A 91 -3.20 -8.71 -13.94
N ALA A 92 -3.13 -9.85 -13.25
CA ALA A 92 -2.52 -11.06 -13.78
C ALA A 92 -3.26 -11.51 -15.05
N ILE A 93 -4.59 -11.64 -14.99
CA ILE A 93 -5.43 -11.96 -16.16
C ILE A 93 -5.18 -10.97 -17.31
N ALA A 94 -5.16 -9.67 -17.01
CA ALA A 94 -5.01 -8.67 -18.04
C ALA A 94 -3.62 -8.72 -18.71
N LEU A 95 -2.56 -8.93 -17.93
CA LEU A 95 -1.19 -9.05 -18.43
C LEU A 95 -0.95 -10.37 -19.18
N THR A 96 -1.64 -11.44 -18.82
CA THR A 96 -1.51 -12.75 -19.46
C THR A 96 -2.58 -13.04 -20.51
N ARG A 97 -3.42 -12.07 -20.86
CA ARG A 97 -4.59 -12.22 -21.76
C ARG A 97 -4.25 -12.86 -23.11
N PHE A 98 -3.08 -12.57 -23.66
CA PHE A 98 -2.63 -13.10 -24.96
C PHE A 98 -1.81 -14.40 -24.84
N THR A 99 -1.77 -15.00 -23.65
CA THR A 99 -1.08 -16.25 -23.35
C THR A 99 -2.08 -17.37 -23.03
N LYS A 100 -1.58 -18.57 -22.74
CA LYS A 100 -2.39 -19.69 -22.23
C LYS A 100 -2.27 -19.88 -20.72
N LEU A 101 -1.67 -18.92 -20.01
CA LEU A 101 -1.44 -19.01 -18.57
C LEU A 101 -2.77 -18.86 -17.81
N ASN A 102 -3.04 -19.82 -16.93
CA ASN A 102 -4.22 -19.81 -16.09
C ASN A 102 -3.92 -19.15 -14.75
N CYS A 103 -4.74 -18.17 -14.39
CA CYS A 103 -4.66 -17.46 -13.11
C CYS A 103 -5.83 -17.87 -12.21
N GLY A 104 -5.60 -17.94 -10.90
CA GLY A 104 -6.63 -18.17 -9.90
C GLY A 104 -6.49 -17.22 -8.71
N VAL A 105 -7.56 -17.09 -7.91
CA VAL A 105 -7.55 -16.29 -6.68
C VAL A 105 -8.33 -16.97 -5.56
N ILE A 106 -7.76 -17.02 -4.35
CA ILE A 106 -8.45 -17.51 -3.14
C ILE A 106 -8.31 -16.52 -1.99
N THR A 107 -9.43 -16.15 -1.36
CA THR A 107 -9.44 -15.18 -0.25
C THR A 107 -10.52 -15.53 0.78
N GLY A 108 -10.29 -15.24 2.06
CA GLY A 108 -11.26 -15.58 3.11
C GLY A 108 -12.52 -14.71 3.06
N GLY A 109 -13.72 -15.26 3.31
CA GLY A 109 -14.96 -14.49 3.48
C GLY A 109 -15.81 -14.25 2.21
N ILE A 110 -15.61 -15.01 1.13
CA ILE A 110 -16.66 -15.31 0.13
C ILE A 110 -17.17 -16.73 0.44
N ASN A 111 -18.46 -16.97 0.22
CA ASN A 111 -19.13 -18.23 0.54
C ASN A 111 -18.61 -19.41 -0.32
N TYR A 112 -18.10 -20.41 0.39
CA TYR A 112 -18.08 -21.86 0.15
C TYR A 112 -18.60 -22.38 -1.19
N GLY A 113 -17.65 -22.83 -2.03
CA GLY A 113 -17.85 -23.63 -3.23
C GLY A 113 -16.70 -23.48 -4.24
N THR A 114 -16.18 -22.26 -4.38
CA THR A 114 -15.31 -21.89 -5.52
C THR A 114 -13.82 -22.15 -5.33
N ASP A 115 -13.31 -22.21 -4.10
CA ASP A 115 -11.86 -22.37 -3.88
C ASP A 115 -11.40 -23.76 -4.32
N LYS A 116 -12.20 -24.79 -4.02
CA LYS A 116 -11.92 -26.15 -4.47
C LYS A 116 -11.96 -26.23 -6.01
N ASP A 117 -13.00 -25.69 -6.63
CA ASP A 117 -13.11 -25.63 -8.10
C ASP A 117 -11.93 -24.88 -8.72
N THR A 118 -11.45 -23.82 -8.08
CA THR A 118 -10.29 -23.04 -8.54
C THR A 118 -9.00 -23.82 -8.39
N LEU A 119 -8.79 -24.49 -7.24
CA LEU A 119 -7.59 -25.26 -6.95
C LEU A 119 -7.51 -26.59 -7.72
N GLU A 120 -8.65 -27.12 -8.18
CA GLU A 120 -8.72 -28.28 -9.08
C GLU A 120 -8.36 -27.92 -10.54
N GLN A 121 -8.32 -26.63 -10.88
CA GLN A 121 -7.86 -26.19 -12.20
C GLN A 121 -6.33 -26.31 -12.33
N ASN A 122 -5.88 -26.44 -13.57
CA ASN A 122 -4.47 -26.40 -13.93
C ASN A 122 -3.93 -24.97 -13.89
N LEU A 123 -3.79 -24.42 -12.69
CA LEU A 123 -3.34 -23.05 -12.43
C LEU A 123 -1.83 -22.90 -12.70
N ASP A 124 -1.43 -21.76 -13.26
CA ASP A 124 -0.03 -21.36 -13.36
C ASP A 124 0.32 -20.30 -12.29
N ILE A 125 -0.60 -19.36 -12.07
CA ILE A 125 -0.47 -18.26 -11.10
C ILE A 125 -1.64 -18.30 -10.11
N LEU A 126 -1.36 -18.33 -8.81
CA LEU A 126 -2.36 -18.24 -7.74
C LEU A 126 -2.11 -16.99 -6.90
N VAL A 127 -3.14 -16.15 -6.78
CA VAL A 127 -3.12 -15.01 -5.86
C VAL A 127 -3.93 -15.36 -4.60
N ALA A 128 -3.36 -15.17 -3.42
CA ALA A 128 -4.02 -15.57 -2.19
C ALA A 128 -3.80 -14.61 -1.02
N THR A 129 -4.74 -14.63 -0.08
CA THR A 129 -4.50 -14.09 1.28
C THR A 129 -3.88 -15.16 2.17
N PRO A 130 -2.85 -14.86 2.99
CA PRO A 130 -2.11 -15.87 3.75
C PRO A 130 -2.98 -16.78 4.62
N GLY A 131 -3.93 -16.21 5.38
CA GLY A 131 -4.86 -16.97 6.22
C GLY A 131 -5.62 -18.04 5.45
N ARG A 132 -6.24 -17.65 4.33
CA ARG A 132 -7.06 -18.58 3.53
C ARG A 132 -6.22 -19.67 2.87
N LEU A 133 -5.07 -19.32 2.30
CA LEU A 133 -4.19 -20.31 1.69
C LEU A 133 -3.71 -21.33 2.72
N PHE A 134 -3.34 -20.86 3.91
CA PHE A 134 -2.83 -21.73 4.96
C PHE A 134 -3.88 -22.75 5.43
N GLU A 135 -5.16 -22.35 5.55
CA GLU A 135 -6.24 -23.30 5.80
C GLU A 135 -6.30 -24.40 4.72
N HIS A 136 -6.03 -24.08 3.46
CA HIS A 136 -6.00 -25.08 2.38
C HIS A 136 -4.78 -26.00 2.45
N ILE A 137 -3.63 -25.48 2.89
CA ILE A 137 -2.42 -26.27 3.15
C ILE A 137 -2.64 -27.22 4.33
N GLU A 138 -3.18 -26.74 5.45
CA GLU A 138 -3.46 -27.55 6.64
C GLU A 138 -4.47 -28.68 6.37
N ASN A 139 -5.44 -28.42 5.49
CA ASN A 139 -6.42 -29.42 5.05
C ASN A 139 -5.94 -30.30 3.88
N GLU A 140 -4.66 -30.25 3.52
CA GLU A 140 -4.05 -31.01 2.42
C GLU A 140 -4.75 -30.82 1.05
N SER A 141 -5.44 -29.70 0.88
CA SER A 141 -6.16 -29.34 -0.35
C SER A 141 -5.38 -28.41 -1.28
N PHE A 142 -4.22 -27.94 -0.84
CA PHE A 142 -3.26 -27.20 -1.64
C PHE A 142 -1.83 -27.65 -1.32
N ASP A 143 -1.02 -27.83 -2.36
CA ASP A 143 0.37 -28.28 -2.25
C ASP A 143 1.34 -27.22 -2.76
N CYS A 144 2.31 -26.85 -1.93
CA CYS A 144 3.32 -25.85 -2.26
C CYS A 144 4.57 -26.41 -2.96
N ARG A 145 4.66 -27.73 -3.19
CA ARG A 145 5.87 -28.37 -3.74
C ARG A 145 6.22 -27.92 -5.15
N GLU A 146 5.23 -27.56 -5.97
CA GLU A 146 5.44 -27.07 -7.34
C GLU A 146 5.65 -25.55 -7.43
N ILE A 147 5.58 -24.83 -6.31
CA ILE A 147 5.86 -23.38 -6.29
C ILE A 147 7.32 -23.14 -6.63
N GLU A 148 7.55 -22.48 -7.77
CA GLU A 148 8.87 -22.07 -8.24
C GLU A 148 9.15 -20.59 -7.96
N ILE A 149 8.11 -19.76 -7.91
CA ILE A 149 8.23 -18.32 -7.59
C ILE A 149 7.25 -17.97 -6.47
N LEU A 150 7.78 -17.40 -5.38
CA LEU A 150 6.98 -16.83 -4.29
C LEU A 150 7.04 -15.31 -4.32
N ILE A 151 5.89 -14.65 -4.36
CA ILE A 151 5.79 -13.19 -4.35
C ILE A 151 5.04 -12.75 -3.11
N LEU A 152 5.59 -11.78 -2.38
CA LEU A 152 4.99 -11.16 -1.20
C LEU A 152 4.72 -9.69 -1.52
N ASP A 153 3.46 -9.31 -1.76
CA ASP A 153 3.09 -7.90 -1.98
C ASP A 153 2.57 -7.25 -0.69
N GLU A 154 2.97 -5.99 -0.47
CA GLU A 154 2.71 -5.24 0.76
C GLU A 154 3.09 -6.03 2.04
N ALA A 155 4.32 -6.55 2.06
CA ALA A 155 4.84 -7.38 3.15
C ALA A 155 4.86 -6.65 4.52
N ASP A 156 5.15 -5.35 4.54
CA ASP A 156 4.99 -4.50 5.73
C ASP A 156 3.58 -4.60 6.31
N ARG A 157 2.55 -4.55 5.47
CA ARG A 157 1.15 -4.69 5.92
C ARG A 157 0.83 -6.10 6.41
N MET A 158 1.37 -7.13 5.77
CA MET A 158 1.20 -8.51 6.27
C MET A 158 1.76 -8.64 7.70
N LEU A 159 2.91 -8.02 7.98
CA LEU A 159 3.51 -8.01 9.30
C LEU A 159 2.65 -7.23 10.32
N ASP A 160 2.16 -6.05 9.94
CA ASP A 160 1.26 -5.24 10.80
C ASP A 160 -0.04 -5.98 11.15
N MET A 161 -0.51 -6.86 10.28
CA MET A 161 -1.69 -7.70 10.48
C MET A 161 -1.41 -8.99 11.26
N GLY A 162 -0.15 -9.22 11.67
CA GLY A 162 0.24 -10.42 12.40
C GLY A 162 0.43 -11.66 11.54
N PHE A 163 0.48 -11.53 10.21
CA PHE A 163 0.69 -12.66 9.29
C PHE A 163 2.15 -13.11 9.18
N SER A 164 3.08 -12.58 9.99
CA SER A 164 4.49 -12.97 9.88
C SER A 164 4.71 -14.48 10.09
N SER A 165 4.03 -15.08 11.08
CA SER A 165 4.17 -16.53 11.36
C SER A 165 3.66 -17.37 10.19
N ILE A 166 2.46 -17.06 9.71
CA ILE A 166 1.79 -17.83 8.67
C ILE A 166 2.49 -17.70 7.32
N VAL A 167 2.99 -16.51 6.97
CA VAL A 167 3.78 -16.32 5.74
C VAL A 167 5.11 -17.07 5.81
N ASN A 168 5.77 -17.10 6.97
CA ASN A 168 6.98 -17.91 7.16
C ASN A 168 6.71 -19.41 6.99
N GLN A 169 5.56 -19.90 7.48
CA GLN A 169 5.16 -21.30 7.28
C GLN A 169 4.87 -21.60 5.80
N ILE A 170 4.11 -20.74 5.11
CA ILE A 170 3.86 -20.90 3.67
C ILE A 170 5.19 -20.88 2.89
N ALA A 171 6.11 -19.98 3.23
CA ALA A 171 7.44 -19.94 2.63
C ALA A 171 8.26 -21.20 2.93
N ALA A 172 8.10 -21.82 4.10
CA ALA A 172 8.74 -23.09 4.43
C ALA A 172 8.15 -24.27 3.62
N GLU A 173 6.83 -24.28 3.39
CA GLU A 173 6.18 -25.27 2.52
C GLU A 173 6.62 -25.11 1.07
N ALA A 174 6.75 -23.87 0.59
CA ALA A 174 7.32 -23.53 -0.72
C ALA A 174 8.87 -23.60 -0.74
N ARG A 175 9.49 -24.55 -0.05
CA ARG A 175 10.96 -24.67 0.08
C ARG A 175 11.71 -24.95 -1.23
N TRP A 176 11.03 -25.49 -2.23
CA TRP A 176 11.64 -25.83 -3.53
C TRP A 176 11.60 -24.68 -4.53
N ARG A 177 11.06 -23.53 -4.13
CA ARG A 177 11.04 -22.32 -4.95
C ARG A 177 12.45 -21.92 -5.38
N LYS A 178 12.54 -21.44 -6.62
CA LYS A 178 13.76 -20.93 -7.23
C LYS A 178 13.99 -19.47 -6.93
N GLN A 179 12.91 -18.72 -6.73
CA GLN A 179 12.95 -17.27 -6.58
C GLN A 179 11.90 -16.77 -5.59
N THR A 180 12.26 -15.72 -4.85
CA THR A 180 11.35 -14.97 -4.00
C THR A 180 11.43 -13.48 -4.25
N LEU A 181 10.28 -12.83 -4.43
CA LEU A 181 10.19 -11.38 -4.58
C LEU A 181 9.35 -10.79 -3.45
N LEU A 182 9.92 -9.86 -2.70
CA LEU A 182 9.26 -9.19 -1.58
C LEU A 182 9.13 -7.69 -1.88
N PHE A 183 7.88 -7.23 -1.91
CA PHE A 183 7.53 -5.83 -2.12
C PHE A 183 6.94 -5.21 -0.86
N SER A 184 7.44 -4.04 -0.52
CA SER A 184 6.97 -3.27 0.64
C SER A 184 6.87 -1.79 0.29
N ALA A 185 5.98 -1.05 0.96
CA ALA A 185 5.99 0.42 0.84
C ALA A 185 7.18 1.02 1.62
N THR A 186 7.63 0.34 2.67
CA THR A 186 8.70 0.79 3.56
C THR A 186 9.63 -0.36 3.96
N LEU A 187 10.94 -0.09 3.95
CA LEU A 187 11.96 -0.96 4.56
C LEU A 187 12.35 -0.47 5.97
N GLU A 188 11.78 0.64 6.42
CA GLU A 188 12.07 1.24 7.71
C GLU A 188 11.27 0.52 8.81
N GLY A 189 11.85 -0.54 9.36
CA GLY A 189 11.30 -1.27 10.51
C GLY A 189 12.14 -2.49 10.84
N ALA A 190 12.49 -2.70 12.11
CA ALA A 190 13.29 -3.87 12.51
C ALA A 190 12.60 -5.20 12.14
N GLY A 191 11.27 -5.21 12.09
CA GLY A 191 10.46 -6.36 11.69
C GLY A 191 10.64 -6.72 10.21
N ILE A 192 10.46 -5.76 9.29
CA ILE A 192 10.51 -6.04 7.84
C ILE A 192 11.91 -6.46 7.38
N ALA A 193 12.96 -5.82 7.91
CA ALA A 193 14.34 -6.15 7.57
C ALA A 193 14.74 -7.55 8.06
N ARG A 194 14.25 -7.97 9.23
CA ARG A 194 14.45 -9.34 9.73
C ARG A 194 13.68 -10.34 8.88
N PHE A 195 12.40 -10.06 8.65
CA PHE A 195 11.52 -10.92 7.87
C PHE A 195 12.04 -11.15 6.44
N ALA A 196 12.55 -10.10 5.78
CA ALA A 196 13.17 -10.22 4.47
C ALA A 196 14.40 -11.13 4.49
N ARG A 197 15.25 -11.05 5.53
CA ARG A 197 16.42 -11.95 5.67
C ARG A 197 16.03 -13.40 5.92
N ASP A 198 14.90 -13.65 6.56
CA ASP A 198 14.44 -15.01 6.87
C ASP A 198 13.88 -15.70 5.61
N ILE A 199 13.39 -14.95 4.63
CA ILE A 199 12.68 -15.47 3.46
C ILE A 199 13.50 -15.40 2.16
N LEU A 200 14.33 -14.36 1.99
CA LEU A 200 15.08 -14.08 0.77
C LEU A 200 16.53 -14.58 0.85
N LYS A 201 17.11 -14.89 -0.31
CA LYS A 201 18.51 -15.33 -0.48
C LYS A 201 19.27 -14.39 -1.42
N ASP A 202 20.25 -13.67 -0.87
CA ASP A 202 21.08 -12.69 -1.61
C ASP A 202 20.26 -11.78 -2.56
N PRO A 203 19.24 -11.07 -2.03
CA PRO A 203 18.31 -10.34 -2.87
C PRO A 203 18.94 -9.09 -3.48
N VAL A 204 18.51 -8.76 -4.69
CA VAL A 204 18.74 -7.42 -5.26
C VAL A 204 17.81 -6.45 -4.53
N GLU A 205 18.41 -5.51 -3.80
CA GLU A 205 17.67 -4.45 -3.11
C GLU A 205 17.38 -3.30 -4.07
N VAL A 206 16.09 -3.07 -4.32
CA VAL A 206 15.61 -1.97 -5.16
C VAL A 206 14.85 -0.98 -4.29
N SER A 207 15.34 0.24 -4.19
CA SER A 207 14.63 1.32 -3.52
C SER A 207 14.23 2.38 -4.54
N ALA A 208 12.95 2.35 -4.93
CA ALA A 208 12.38 3.44 -5.72
C ALA A 208 11.75 4.44 -4.75
N SER A 209 12.47 5.52 -4.45
CA SER A 209 11.79 6.73 -4.00
C SER A 209 10.88 7.20 -5.12
N ALA A 210 9.63 7.57 -4.81
CA ALA A 210 8.77 8.25 -5.78
C ALA A 210 9.58 9.32 -6.50
N THR A 211 9.59 9.30 -7.84
CA THR A 211 10.37 10.29 -8.59
C THR A 211 9.91 11.68 -8.20
N ARG A 212 10.77 12.70 -8.30
CA ARG A 212 10.38 14.10 -8.02
C ARG A 212 9.16 14.55 -8.84
N SER A 213 8.93 13.92 -10.00
CA SER A 213 7.73 14.11 -10.84
C SER A 213 6.44 13.50 -10.25
N GLU A 214 6.56 12.52 -9.36
CA GLU A 214 5.45 11.89 -8.61
C GLU A 214 5.26 12.53 -7.23
N GLN A 215 6.35 12.89 -6.54
CA GLN A 215 6.30 13.62 -5.25
C GLN A 215 5.65 15.00 -5.39
N GLY A 216 5.77 15.67 -6.55
CA GLY A 216 5.16 16.98 -6.80
C GLY A 216 3.65 16.97 -7.13
N LYS A 217 2.98 15.81 -7.10
CA LYS A 217 1.57 15.70 -7.54
C LYS A 217 0.53 15.88 -6.45
N ILE A 218 0.91 15.72 -5.18
CA ILE A 218 -0.02 15.83 -4.05
C ILE A 218 0.30 17.11 -3.28
N LEU A 219 -0.60 18.08 -3.37
CA LEU A 219 -0.53 19.31 -2.60
C LEU A 219 -0.94 19.04 -1.15
N GLN A 220 0.00 19.19 -0.22
CA GLN A 220 -0.22 18.90 1.19
C GLN A 220 -0.38 20.19 2.00
N TRP A 221 -1.46 20.28 2.77
CA TRP A 221 -1.72 21.42 3.64
C TRP A 221 -2.29 20.97 4.98
N MET A 222 -2.14 21.82 6.00
CA MET A 222 -2.82 21.66 7.28
C MET A 222 -3.65 22.90 7.64
N HIS A 223 -4.82 22.64 8.24
CA HIS A 223 -5.61 23.62 8.96
C HIS A 223 -5.55 23.31 10.44
N LEU A 224 -5.33 24.33 11.27
CA LEU A 224 -5.45 24.19 12.72
C LEU A 224 -6.91 24.34 13.11
N ALA A 225 -7.40 23.44 13.95
CA ALA A 225 -8.71 23.54 14.57
C ALA A 225 -8.53 23.82 16.07
N ASP A 226 -9.28 24.78 16.59
CA ASP A 226 -9.25 25.11 18.02
C ASP A 226 -9.96 24.05 18.86
N ASP A 227 -11.06 23.51 18.33
CA ASP A 227 -11.90 22.50 18.95
C ASP A 227 -12.61 21.64 17.90
N ALA A 228 -13.40 20.66 18.36
CA ALA A 228 -14.12 19.73 17.49
C ALA A 228 -15.18 20.40 16.61
N ALA A 229 -15.83 21.48 17.08
CA ALA A 229 -16.84 22.18 16.30
C ALA A 229 -16.20 22.98 15.16
N HIS A 230 -15.11 23.70 15.46
CA HIS A 230 -14.31 24.38 14.45
C HIS A 230 -13.74 23.38 13.43
N LYS A 231 -13.25 22.22 13.89
CA LYS A 231 -12.76 21.17 13.00
C LYS A 231 -13.83 20.66 12.03
N PHE A 232 -15.05 20.46 12.53
CA PHE A 232 -16.18 20.05 11.70
C PHE A 232 -16.56 21.14 10.69
N ALA A 233 -16.59 22.40 11.10
CA ALA A 233 -16.86 23.54 10.20
C ALA A 233 -15.82 23.63 9.06
N LEU A 234 -14.53 23.43 9.37
CA LEU A 234 -13.46 23.37 8.37
C LEU A 234 -13.69 22.23 7.37
N LEU A 235 -14.06 21.05 7.85
CA LEU A 235 -14.38 19.91 6.98
C LEU A 235 -15.53 20.25 6.03
N CYS A 236 -16.65 20.76 6.55
CA CYS A 236 -17.81 21.12 5.73
C CYS A 236 -17.47 22.17 4.66
N HIS A 237 -16.69 23.19 5.03
CA HIS A 237 -16.24 24.20 4.07
C HIS A 237 -15.40 23.58 2.94
N ILE A 238 -14.43 22.74 3.28
CA ILE A 238 -13.58 22.05 2.28
C ILE A 238 -14.43 21.16 1.35
N LEU A 239 -15.34 20.37 1.92
CA LEU A 239 -16.17 19.44 1.17
C LEU A 239 -17.15 20.15 0.22
N ARG A 240 -17.61 21.36 0.56
CA ARG A 240 -18.54 22.15 -0.27
C ARG A 240 -17.85 22.96 -1.37
N HIS A 241 -16.67 23.51 -1.09
CA HIS A 241 -16.08 24.55 -1.94
C HIS A 241 -14.79 24.13 -2.65
N GLN A 242 -14.12 23.06 -2.18
CA GLN A 242 -12.80 22.69 -2.67
C GLN A 242 -12.75 21.28 -3.24
N ALA A 243 -13.51 20.34 -2.65
CA ALA A 243 -13.43 18.93 -3.01
C ALA A 243 -14.49 18.48 -4.02
N ASP A 244 -14.05 17.85 -5.11
CA ASP A 244 -14.95 17.19 -6.07
C ASP A 244 -15.34 15.79 -5.60
N THR A 245 -14.34 14.97 -5.27
CA THR A 245 -14.45 13.65 -4.66
C THR A 245 -13.45 13.54 -3.51
N ALA A 246 -13.91 13.10 -2.34
CA ALA A 246 -13.12 13.12 -1.12
C ALA A 246 -13.17 11.81 -0.36
N ILE A 247 -12.01 11.40 0.19
CA ILE A 247 -11.94 10.39 1.25
C ILE A 247 -11.59 11.10 2.55
N VAL A 248 -12.42 10.89 3.57
CA VAL A 248 -12.26 11.47 4.91
C VAL A 248 -11.84 10.36 5.88
N PHE A 249 -10.63 10.49 6.42
CA PHE A 249 -10.06 9.51 7.33
C PHE A 249 -10.28 9.87 8.79
N VAL A 250 -10.81 8.91 9.56
CA VAL A 250 -11.05 9.01 11.00
C VAL A 250 -10.35 7.87 11.75
N LYS A 251 -10.03 8.09 13.03
CA LYS A 251 -9.22 7.16 13.81
C LYS A 251 -10.01 5.96 14.35
N THR A 252 -11.30 6.14 14.65
CA THR A 252 -12.13 5.10 15.29
C THR A 252 -13.49 4.96 14.61
N ARG A 253 -14.17 3.84 14.89
CA ARG A 253 -15.48 3.52 14.33
C ARG A 253 -16.58 4.39 14.91
N GLU A 254 -16.49 4.71 16.19
CA GLU A 254 -17.43 5.58 16.88
C GLU A 254 -17.38 6.98 16.26
N ARG A 255 -16.16 7.50 16.02
CA ARG A 255 -15.97 8.79 15.34
C ARG A 255 -16.47 8.77 13.91
N LEU A 256 -16.31 7.65 13.20
CA LEU A 256 -16.87 7.47 11.86
C LEU A 256 -18.40 7.65 11.87
N MET A 257 -19.09 6.98 12.79
CA MET A 257 -20.55 7.03 12.87
C MET A 257 -21.04 8.41 13.32
N GLN A 258 -20.34 9.04 14.26
CA GLN A 258 -20.61 10.42 14.68
C GLN A 258 -20.46 11.40 13.51
N LEU A 259 -19.33 11.33 12.81
CA LEU A 259 -19.06 12.22 11.68
C LEU A 259 -20.06 12.01 10.54
N LYS A 260 -20.46 10.77 10.28
CA LYS A 260 -21.50 10.43 9.32
C LYS A 260 -22.82 11.14 9.65
N ALA A 261 -23.28 11.02 10.89
CA ALA A 261 -24.52 11.67 11.34
C ALA A 261 -24.43 13.20 11.25
N GLN A 262 -23.28 13.78 11.60
CA GLN A 262 -23.06 15.23 11.48
C GLN A 262 -23.10 15.69 10.02
N LEU A 263 -22.44 14.98 9.11
CA LEU A 263 -22.46 15.31 7.67
C LEU A 263 -23.86 15.17 7.07
N ASP A 264 -24.63 14.16 7.50
CA ASP A 264 -26.03 14.01 7.08
C ASP A 264 -26.89 15.20 7.52
N SER A 265 -26.68 15.71 8.75
CA SER A 265 -27.39 16.90 9.24
C SER A 265 -27.06 18.18 8.45
N GLU A 266 -25.89 18.20 7.80
CA GLU A 266 -25.41 19.27 6.92
C GLU A 266 -25.78 19.05 5.44
N ALA A 267 -26.64 18.07 5.15
CA ALA A 267 -27.04 17.64 3.81
C ALA A 267 -25.86 17.24 2.90
N LEU A 268 -24.76 16.76 3.49
CA LEU A 268 -23.59 16.25 2.78
C LEU A 268 -23.65 14.73 2.71
N ALA A 269 -24.28 14.23 1.64
CA ALA A 269 -24.39 12.80 1.39
C ALA A 269 -23.00 12.14 1.33
N CYS A 270 -22.80 11.11 2.14
CA CYS A 270 -21.56 10.34 2.21
C CYS A 270 -21.83 8.85 2.37
N CYS A 271 -20.89 8.03 1.93
CA CYS A 271 -20.81 6.61 2.24
C CYS A 271 -19.67 6.38 3.23
N TYR A 272 -19.60 5.18 3.83
CA TYR A 272 -18.55 4.89 4.78
C TYR A 272 -18.06 3.45 4.71
N LEU A 273 -16.82 3.25 5.19
CA LEU A 273 -16.16 1.94 5.25
C LEU A 273 -15.57 1.73 6.65
N GLN A 274 -15.96 0.61 7.28
CA GLN A 274 -15.45 0.14 8.57
C GLN A 274 -15.07 -1.34 8.48
N GLY A 275 -14.15 -1.79 9.33
CA GLY A 275 -13.50 -3.10 9.18
C GLY A 275 -14.40 -4.33 9.32
N ASP A 276 -15.51 -4.24 10.06
CA ASP A 276 -16.46 -5.35 10.29
C ASP A 276 -17.73 -5.23 9.42
N MET A 277 -17.70 -4.38 8.39
CA MET A 277 -18.82 -4.23 7.49
C MET A 277 -19.00 -5.52 6.66
N PRO A 278 -20.23 -6.06 6.54
CA PRO A 278 -20.51 -7.17 5.61
C PRO A 278 -20.04 -6.83 4.19
N GLN A 279 -19.47 -7.82 3.49
CA GLN A 279 -18.81 -7.57 2.20
C GLN A 279 -19.75 -6.99 1.14
N ASP A 280 -21.02 -7.41 1.10
CA ASP A 280 -21.99 -6.88 0.15
C ASP A 280 -22.25 -5.38 0.37
N LYS A 281 -22.33 -4.96 1.64
CA LYS A 281 -22.48 -3.54 2.01
C LYS A 281 -21.22 -2.75 1.67
N ARG A 282 -20.05 -3.36 1.86
CA ARG A 282 -18.76 -2.77 1.48
C ARG A 282 -18.69 -2.53 -0.01
N ASN A 283 -19.02 -3.55 -0.82
CA ASN A 283 -19.03 -3.49 -2.27
C ASN A 283 -20.04 -2.44 -2.77
N LEU A 284 -21.23 -2.38 -2.18
CA LEU A 284 -22.22 -1.37 -2.50
C LEU A 284 -21.72 0.04 -2.19
N ALA A 285 -21.12 0.27 -1.02
CA ALA A 285 -20.57 1.58 -0.65
C ALA A 285 -19.47 2.04 -1.62
N ILE A 286 -18.59 1.12 -2.02
CA ILE A 286 -17.54 1.37 -3.03
C ILE A 286 -18.17 1.65 -4.39
N ALA A 287 -19.17 0.87 -4.81
CA ALA A 287 -19.83 1.06 -6.11
C ALA A 287 -20.52 2.42 -6.21
N ARG A 288 -21.24 2.84 -5.17
CA ARG A 288 -21.89 4.18 -5.10
C ARG A 288 -20.88 5.32 -5.12
N PHE A 289 -19.71 5.10 -4.53
CA PHE A 289 -18.61 6.08 -4.60
C PHE A 289 -17.97 6.10 -5.98
N LYS A 290 -17.70 4.93 -6.58
CA LYS A 290 -17.13 4.78 -7.93
C LYS A 290 -18.01 5.37 -9.02
N SER A 291 -19.33 5.23 -8.90
CA SER A 291 -20.30 5.77 -9.86
C SER A 291 -20.46 7.29 -9.76
N GLY A 292 -19.97 7.91 -8.69
CA GLY A 292 -20.17 9.33 -8.41
C GLY A 292 -21.54 9.68 -7.84
N GLU A 293 -22.38 8.68 -7.53
CA GLU A 293 -23.64 8.89 -6.80
C GLU A 293 -23.38 9.57 -5.45
N VAL A 294 -22.28 9.20 -4.80
CA VAL A 294 -21.81 9.82 -3.57
C VAL A 294 -20.38 10.27 -3.74
N LYS A 295 -20.11 11.55 -3.44
CA LYS A 295 -18.80 12.20 -3.61
C LYS A 295 -17.87 12.08 -2.40
N ILE A 296 -18.41 11.67 -1.25
CA ILE A 296 -17.69 11.67 0.04
C ILE A 296 -17.69 10.25 0.60
N LEU A 297 -16.49 9.73 0.89
CA LEU A 297 -16.29 8.45 1.53
C LEU A 297 -15.58 8.64 2.88
N ILE A 298 -16.21 8.24 3.98
CA ILE A 298 -15.59 8.23 5.31
C ILE A 298 -14.99 6.85 5.57
N ALA A 299 -13.73 6.78 6.01
CA ALA A 299 -13.10 5.49 6.29
C ALA A 299 -12.21 5.52 7.53
N THR A 300 -12.12 4.37 8.20
CA THR A 300 -11.03 4.12 9.15
C THR A 300 -9.79 3.60 8.42
N ASP A 301 -8.63 3.71 9.05
CA ASP A 301 -7.36 3.22 8.49
C ASP A 301 -7.47 1.77 8.05
N VAL A 302 -8.01 0.91 8.91
CA VAL A 302 -8.15 -0.53 8.66
C VAL A 302 -9.06 -0.78 7.46
N ALA A 303 -10.20 -0.09 7.41
CA ALA A 303 -11.17 -0.30 6.36
C ALA A 303 -10.67 0.17 4.99
N ALA A 304 -9.90 1.26 4.93
CA ALA A 304 -9.41 1.81 3.68
C ALA A 304 -8.18 1.07 3.10
N ARG A 305 -7.55 0.17 3.85
CA ARG A 305 -6.40 -0.60 3.34
C ARG A 305 -6.90 -1.57 2.26
N GLY A 306 -6.15 -1.67 1.16
CA GLY A 306 -6.49 -2.57 0.06
C GLY A 306 -7.67 -2.14 -0.82
N ILE A 307 -8.40 -1.07 -0.50
CA ILE A 307 -9.53 -0.65 -1.33
C ILE A 307 -9.03 0.04 -2.61
N ASP A 308 -9.40 -0.52 -3.76
CA ASP A 308 -9.35 0.15 -5.05
C ASP A 308 -10.48 1.18 -5.12
N VAL A 309 -10.22 2.32 -4.51
CA VAL A 309 -11.00 3.53 -4.73
C VAL A 309 -10.39 4.26 -5.92
N PRO A 310 -11.18 4.80 -6.86
CA PRO A 310 -10.68 5.65 -7.93
C PRO A 310 -9.82 6.76 -7.38
N ASP A 311 -8.90 7.27 -8.20
CA ASP A 311 -8.13 8.45 -7.84
C ASP A 311 -9.05 9.60 -7.44
N VAL A 312 -9.00 10.00 -6.16
CA VAL A 312 -9.88 11.04 -5.61
C VAL A 312 -9.23 12.40 -5.72
N SER A 313 -10.04 13.46 -5.80
CA SER A 313 -9.49 14.82 -5.82
C SER A 313 -8.82 15.21 -4.50
N HIS A 314 -9.41 14.78 -3.37
CA HIS A 314 -9.01 15.20 -2.04
C HIS A 314 -8.93 14.02 -1.06
N VAL A 315 -7.86 13.99 -0.29
CA VAL A 315 -7.74 13.15 0.92
C VAL A 315 -7.76 14.06 2.13
N ILE A 316 -8.72 13.87 3.02
CA ILE A 316 -8.86 14.65 4.24
C ILE A 316 -8.54 13.78 5.44
N ASN A 317 -7.43 14.06 6.10
CA ASN A 317 -7.13 13.52 7.42
C ASN A 317 -7.95 14.32 8.43
N TYR A 318 -9.18 13.89 8.69
CA TYR A 318 -9.99 14.46 9.77
C TYR A 318 -9.29 14.19 11.09
N ASP A 319 -8.87 12.96 11.36
CA ASP A 319 -7.98 12.68 12.49
C ASP A 319 -6.56 12.42 12.00
N MET A 320 -5.54 12.98 12.66
CA MET A 320 -4.17 12.62 12.32
C MET A 320 -3.90 11.13 12.61
N PRO A 321 -3.18 10.43 11.71
CA PRO A 321 -2.88 9.02 11.87
C PRO A 321 -1.95 8.78 13.06
N ARG A 322 -1.87 7.51 13.51
CA ARG A 322 -1.00 7.14 14.64
C ARG A 322 0.49 7.17 14.27
N THR A 323 0.80 6.93 13.00
CA THR A 323 2.16 6.80 12.48
C THR A 323 2.30 7.48 11.11
N ALA A 324 3.54 7.75 10.68
CA ALA A 324 3.82 8.56 9.49
C ALA A 324 3.71 7.74 8.19
N ASP A 325 3.96 6.44 8.26
CA ASP A 325 3.68 5.47 7.21
C ASP A 325 2.18 5.42 6.86
N VAL A 326 1.30 5.36 7.87
CA VAL A 326 -0.15 5.43 7.66
C VAL A 326 -0.54 6.74 6.99
N TYR A 327 0.07 7.86 7.37
CA TYR A 327 -0.17 9.14 6.69
C TYR A 327 0.12 9.04 5.18
N LEU A 328 1.28 8.48 4.81
CA LEU A 328 1.65 8.30 3.40
C LEU A 328 0.64 7.41 2.66
N HIS A 329 0.19 6.33 3.29
CA HIS A 329 -0.82 5.42 2.72
C HIS A 329 -2.19 6.08 2.49
N ARG A 330 -2.59 7.00 3.37
CA ARG A 330 -3.82 7.78 3.22
C ARG A 330 -3.70 8.74 2.04
N ILE A 331 -2.65 9.57 2.01
CA ILE A 331 -2.52 10.59 0.95
C ILE A 331 -2.28 9.96 -0.43
N GLY A 332 -1.70 8.76 -0.51
CA GLY A 332 -1.57 7.99 -1.75
C GLY A 332 -2.89 7.49 -2.37
N ARG A 333 -4.05 7.86 -1.79
CA ARG A 333 -5.37 7.67 -2.43
C ARG A 333 -5.70 8.75 -3.45
N THR A 334 -4.93 9.84 -3.49
CA THR A 334 -5.01 10.90 -4.52
C THR A 334 -3.70 11.00 -5.29
N GLY A 335 -3.69 11.69 -6.42
CA GLY A 335 -2.51 11.95 -7.24
C GLY A 335 -1.99 10.74 -8.02
N ARG A 336 -2.84 9.75 -8.31
CA ARG A 336 -2.49 8.54 -9.06
C ARG A 336 -2.43 8.80 -10.57
N ALA A 337 -1.69 7.95 -11.29
CA ALA A 337 -1.61 7.96 -12.76
C ALA A 337 -1.28 9.32 -13.40
N GLY A 338 -0.57 10.21 -12.68
CA GLY A 338 -0.17 11.51 -13.21
C GLY A 338 -1.10 12.68 -12.88
N LYS A 339 -2.26 12.44 -12.26
CA LYS A 339 -3.19 13.50 -11.84
C LYS A 339 -2.66 14.30 -10.66
N LYS A 340 -3.17 15.53 -10.50
CA LYS A 340 -2.93 16.35 -9.31
C LYS A 340 -3.91 15.95 -8.22
N GLY A 341 -3.42 15.89 -6.99
CA GLY A 341 -4.20 15.56 -5.81
C GLY A 341 -3.98 16.57 -4.70
N THR A 342 -4.92 16.63 -3.75
CA THR A 342 -4.77 17.48 -2.56
C THR A 342 -4.97 16.64 -1.30
N ALA A 343 -4.02 16.72 -0.38
CA ALA A 343 -4.12 16.14 0.95
C ALA A 343 -4.24 17.24 2.00
N ILE A 344 -5.30 17.20 2.80
CA ILE A 344 -5.57 18.18 3.85
C ILE A 344 -5.58 17.48 5.20
N SER A 345 -4.86 18.03 6.16
CA SER A 345 -4.90 17.61 7.56
C SER A 345 -5.60 18.63 8.43
N LEU A 346 -6.62 18.18 9.17
CA LEU A 346 -7.27 18.99 10.20
C LEU A 346 -6.65 18.66 11.56
N VAL A 347 -5.88 19.58 12.11
CA VAL A 347 -4.99 19.34 13.25
C VAL A 347 -5.50 20.08 14.49
N GLU A 348 -5.87 19.31 15.51
CA GLU A 348 -6.16 19.84 16.84
C GLU A 348 -4.88 19.88 17.71
N ALA A 349 -4.98 20.47 18.90
CA ALA A 349 -3.86 20.59 19.83
C ALA A 349 -3.20 19.24 20.17
N HIS A 350 -3.99 18.17 20.35
CA HIS A 350 -3.48 16.84 20.68
C HIS A 350 -2.78 16.14 19.50
N ASP A 351 -3.03 16.57 18.26
CA ASP A 351 -2.47 15.99 17.05
C ASP A 351 -1.13 16.62 16.66
N ILE A 352 -0.75 17.75 17.25
CA ILE A 352 0.41 18.56 16.85
C ILE A 352 1.74 17.78 16.93
N ALA A 353 1.84 16.81 17.83
CA ALA A 353 3.02 15.95 17.98
C ALA A 353 3.25 15.00 16.80
N MET A 354 2.22 14.75 15.98
CA MET A 354 2.31 13.92 14.79
C MET A 354 2.87 14.69 13.59
N VAL A 355 2.60 15.98 13.48
CA VAL A 355 3.05 16.85 12.38
C VAL A 355 4.56 16.73 12.10
N PRO A 356 5.49 16.93 13.07
CA PRO A 356 6.92 16.83 12.78
C PRO A 356 7.37 15.40 12.43
N LYS A 357 6.62 14.37 12.83
CA LYS A 357 6.91 12.99 12.44
C LYS A 357 6.58 12.80 10.96
N VAL A 358 5.44 13.31 10.52
CA VAL A 358 5.02 13.32 9.12
C VAL A 358 6.01 14.12 8.27
N GLU A 359 6.37 15.33 8.68
CA GLU A 359 7.30 16.19 7.91
C GLU A 359 8.68 15.55 7.75
N ARG A 360 9.19 14.87 8.80
CA ARG A 360 10.46 14.14 8.71
C ARG A 360 10.39 12.95 7.77
N TYR A 361 9.27 12.23 7.80
CA TYR A 361 9.08 11.03 6.99
C TYR A 361 8.87 11.36 5.52
N THR A 362 8.01 12.34 5.23
CA THR A 362 7.74 12.86 3.88
C THR A 362 8.87 13.71 3.33
N LYS A 363 9.78 14.20 4.19
CA LYS A 363 10.85 15.15 3.86
C LYS A 363 10.32 16.48 3.31
N GLU A 364 9.05 16.79 3.56
CA GLU A 364 8.37 18.01 3.12
C GLU A 364 7.64 18.67 4.31
N PRO A 365 7.65 20.02 4.40
CA PRO A 365 6.90 20.72 5.44
C PRO A 365 5.39 20.70 5.15
N LEU A 366 4.57 20.47 6.18
CA LEU A 366 3.12 20.61 6.05
C LEU A 366 2.75 22.10 6.10
N LYS A 367 2.50 22.68 4.92
CA LYS A 367 2.18 24.10 4.80
C LYS A 367 0.85 24.40 5.50
N ARG A 368 0.87 25.41 6.37
CA ARG A 368 -0.35 25.88 7.05
C ARG A 368 -1.18 26.73 6.09
N ARG A 369 -2.48 26.47 6.06
CA ARG A 369 -3.47 27.32 5.40
C ARG A 369 -4.53 27.75 6.41
N VAL A 370 -5.13 28.89 6.13
CA VAL A 370 -6.21 29.46 6.93
C VAL A 370 -7.33 29.80 5.97
N ILE A 371 -8.55 29.39 6.30
CA ILE A 371 -9.76 29.82 5.59
C ILE A 371 -10.20 31.10 6.28
N ASP A 372 -10.37 32.19 5.53
CA ASP A 372 -10.54 33.53 6.11
C ASP A 372 -11.77 33.66 7.02
N GLU A 373 -12.82 32.90 6.73
CA GLU A 373 -14.06 32.85 7.53
C GLU A 373 -13.94 31.94 8.77
N LEU A 374 -12.92 31.07 8.81
CA LEU A 374 -12.70 30.05 9.85
C LEU A 374 -11.28 30.18 10.42
N LYS A 375 -10.89 31.40 10.81
CA LYS A 375 -9.57 31.64 11.41
C LYS A 375 -9.48 31.01 12.79
N PRO A 376 -8.41 30.25 13.09
CA PRO A 376 -8.16 29.75 14.44
C PRO A 376 -8.00 30.91 15.41
N LYS A 377 -8.65 30.81 16.57
CA LYS A 377 -8.56 31.80 17.64
C LYS A 377 -7.30 31.59 18.48
N HIS A 378 -6.80 30.36 18.58
CA HIS A 378 -5.65 30.02 19.41
C HIS A 378 -4.38 29.82 18.58
N LYS A 379 -3.23 30.19 19.15
CA LYS A 379 -1.92 29.88 18.54
C LYS A 379 -1.63 28.38 18.67
N ALA A 380 -0.96 27.82 17.66
CA ALA A 380 -0.53 26.43 17.69
C ALA A 380 0.32 26.13 18.95
N PRO A 381 0.11 25.00 19.64
CA PRO A 381 0.94 24.61 20.76
C PRO A 381 2.41 24.46 20.31
N SER A 382 3.35 25.08 21.03
CA SER A 382 4.77 24.86 20.77
C SER A 382 5.18 23.49 21.30
N LEU A 383 5.69 22.60 20.45
CA LEU A 383 6.27 21.36 20.91
C LEU A 383 7.53 21.66 21.76
N PRO A 384 7.71 21.02 22.91
CA PRO A 384 8.90 21.23 23.73
C PRO A 384 10.14 20.90 22.90
N ALA A 385 11.06 21.86 22.79
CA ALA A 385 12.32 21.65 22.09
C ALA A 385 13.05 20.45 22.71
N LYS A 386 13.33 19.41 21.92
CA LYS A 386 14.22 18.32 22.36
C LYS A 386 15.55 18.95 22.75
N LYS A 387 15.86 18.98 24.06
CA LYS A 387 17.21 19.30 24.55
C LYS A 387 18.18 18.43 23.76
N LYS A 388 19.05 19.07 22.95
CA LYS A 388 20.21 18.38 22.35
C LYS A 388 20.92 17.72 23.52
N LYS A 389 20.97 16.38 23.56
CA LYS A 389 21.91 15.67 24.43
C LYS A 389 23.28 16.22 24.06
N SER A 390 23.89 16.97 24.98
CA SER A 390 25.28 17.41 24.85
C SER A 390 26.11 16.15 24.67
N LYS A 391 26.75 16.00 23.50
CA LYS A 391 27.80 15.00 23.33
C LYS A 391 28.84 15.27 24.40
N ASP A 392 29.06 14.28 25.25
CA ASP A 392 30.10 14.27 26.27
C ASP A 392 31.43 14.77 25.70
N LYS A 393 31.95 15.84 26.32
CA LYS A 393 33.37 16.20 26.24
C LYS A 393 34.17 15.14 27.02
N LYS A 394 34.45 13.99 26.40
CA LYS A 394 35.50 13.07 26.82
C LYS A 394 36.47 12.86 25.67
N SER A 395 37.39 13.82 25.49
CA SER A 395 38.67 13.61 24.78
C SER A 395 39.51 14.90 24.72
N SER A 396 40.09 15.33 25.84
CA SER A 396 41.25 16.26 25.77
C SER A 396 42.13 16.29 27.04
N ALA A 397 42.28 15.17 27.75
CA ALA A 397 43.22 15.07 28.88
C ALA A 397 44.13 13.85 28.72
N LYS A 398 44.88 13.79 27.62
CA LYS A 398 46.07 12.94 27.45
C LYS A 398 46.91 13.43 26.27
N LYS A 399 47.53 14.60 26.43
CA LYS A 399 48.75 15.03 25.72
C LYS A 399 49.21 16.39 26.25
N LYS A 400 49.94 16.37 27.37
CA LYS A 400 51.05 17.30 27.60
C LYS A 400 52.22 16.51 28.18
N THR A 401 53.01 16.04 27.23
CA THR A 401 54.40 15.64 27.37
C THR A 401 55.20 16.73 28.10
N VAL A 402 55.96 16.30 29.10
CA VAL A 402 57.40 16.58 29.26
C VAL A 402 57.91 17.90 28.67
N LYS A 403 58.27 18.86 29.54
CA LYS A 403 59.51 19.64 29.42
C LYS A 403 59.83 20.44 30.70
N LYS A 404 60.97 20.08 31.32
CA LYS A 404 61.97 20.86 32.08
C LYS A 404 61.52 21.68 33.30
N LYS A 405 62.03 21.32 34.48
CA LYS A 405 63.33 21.81 34.97
C LYS A 405 63.98 20.78 35.87
#